data_AF-A0A7C6H6X8-F1
#
_entry.id   AF-A0A7C6H6X8-F1
#
_cell.length_a   1.000
_cell.length_b   1.000
_cell.length_c   1.000
_cell.angle_alpha   90.00
_cell.angle_beta   90.00
_cell.angle_gamma   90.00
#
_symmetry.space_group_name_H-M   'P 1'
#
loop_
_entity.id
_entity.type
_entity.pdbx_description
1 polymer ?
#
loop_
_entity_poly.entity_id
_entity_poly.type
_entity_poly.pdbx_seq_one_letter_code
_entity_poly.pdbx_strand_id
1 'polypeptide(L)' 'MACWKWFNNMLEDAGVEVTEENRERIDAVIEQFIAERSALGKCSRVPAEASGEISGDRTMRDELIERLRKAAAPR' A
#
# COMPACT_ATOMS: atom_id res chain seq x y z
N MET A 1 -12.14 -5.08 -6.91
CA MET A 1 -11.80 -5.87 -5.69
C MET A 1 -10.63 -6.85 -5.88
N ALA A 2 -9.76 -6.69 -6.89
CA ALA A 2 -8.53 -7.50 -7.05
C ALA A 2 -7.29 -6.87 -6.38
N CYS A 3 -7.36 -5.57 -6.07
CA CYS A 3 -6.24 -4.78 -5.56
C CYS A 3 -5.73 -5.25 -4.19
N TRP A 4 -6.67 -5.56 -3.29
CA TRP A 4 -6.38 -5.97 -1.93
C TRP A 4 -5.57 -7.26 -1.84
N LYS A 5 -5.71 -8.15 -2.83
CA LYS A 5 -5.00 -9.43 -2.86
C LYS A 5 -3.49 -9.25 -3.06
N TRP A 6 -3.08 -8.22 -3.81
CA TRP A 6 -1.66 -7.88 -3.95
C TRP A 6 -1.14 -7.20 -2.69
N PHE A 7 -1.87 -6.22 -2.16
CA PHE A 7 -1.50 -5.56 -0.91
C PHE A 7 -1.38 -6.57 0.24
N ASN A 8 -2.29 -7.55 0.34
CA ASN A 8 -2.21 -8.60 1.35
C ASN A 8 -0.93 -9.42 1.21
N ASN A 9 -0.61 -9.91 0.01
CA ASN A 9 0.65 -10.63 -0.22
C ASN A 9 1.88 -9.79 0.12
N MET A 10 1.88 -8.49 -0.25
CA MET A 10 2.99 -7.58 0.05
C MET A 10 3.14 -7.32 1.55
N LEU A 11 2.01 -7.14 2.25
CA LEU A 11 1.96 -6.92 3.69
C LEU A 11 2.38 -8.18 4.45
N GLU A 12 1.92 -9.36 4.03
CA GLU A 12 2.36 -10.65 4.56
C GLU A 12 3.87 -10.85 4.39
N ASP A 13 4.42 -10.57 3.20
CA ASP A 13 5.87 -10.60 2.93
C ASP A 13 6.64 -9.61 3.83
N ALA A 14 6.02 -8.47 4.16
CA ALA A 14 6.56 -7.48 5.08
C ALA A 14 6.34 -7.83 6.57
N GLY A 15 5.65 -8.92 6.90
CA GLY A 15 5.31 -9.30 8.28
C GLY A 15 4.30 -8.34 8.94
N VAL A 16 3.51 -7.63 8.14
CA VAL A 16 2.45 -6.75 8.62
C VAL A 16 1.14 -7.54 8.62
N GLU A 17 0.67 -7.86 9.82
CA GLU A 17 -0.62 -8.56 9.99
C GLU A 17 -1.77 -7.57 9.82
N VAL A 18 -2.64 -7.85 8.84
CA VAL A 18 -3.84 -7.05 8.63
C VAL A 18 -5.04 -7.69 9.31
N THR A 19 -5.50 -7.04 10.37
CA THR A 19 -6.73 -7.32 11.10
C THR A 19 -7.85 -6.40 10.62
N GLU A 20 -9.10 -6.69 10.98
CA GLU A 20 -10.23 -5.83 10.60
C GLU A 20 -10.12 -4.42 11.20
N GLU A 21 -9.46 -4.27 12.35
CA GLU A 21 -9.30 -2.99 13.07
C GLU A 21 -8.24 -2.08 12.40
N ASN A 22 -7.14 -2.66 11.93
CA ASN A 22 -6.08 -1.91 11.25
C ASN A 22 -6.26 -1.90 9.71
N ARG A 23 -7.19 -2.71 9.16
CA ARG A 23 -7.57 -2.73 7.74
C ARG A 23 -8.01 -1.37 7.23
N GLU A 24 -8.92 -0.68 7.92
CA GLU A 24 -9.33 0.68 7.50
C GLU A 24 -8.15 1.65 7.51
N ARG A 25 -7.24 1.51 8.48
CA ARG A 25 -6.07 2.37 8.62
C ARG A 25 -5.06 2.12 7.49
N ILE A 26 -4.85 0.85 7.15
CA ILE A 26 -4.02 0.41 6.03
C ILE A 26 -4.62 0.89 4.71
N ASP A 27 -5.93 0.72 4.52
CA ASP A 27 -6.62 1.17 3.32
C ASP A 27 -6.48 2.70 3.13
N ALA A 28 -6.68 3.47 4.20
CA ALA A 28 -6.50 4.93 4.16
C ALA A 28 -5.06 5.36 3.83
N VAL A 29 -4.05 4.63 4.31
CA VAL A 29 -2.63 4.87 3.97
C VAL A 29 -2.36 4.56 2.50
N ILE A 30 -2.94 3.47 1.98
CA ILE A 30 -2.82 3.08 0.58
C ILE A 30 -3.49 4.12 -0.32
N GLU A 31 -4.71 4.52 0.00
CA GLU A 31 -5.44 5.54 -0.76
C GLU A 31 -4.69 6.87 -0.75
N GLN A 32 -4.17 7.31 0.40
CA GLN A 32 -3.34 8.52 0.46
C GLN A 32 -2.07 8.38 -0.38
N PHE A 33 -1.36 7.25 -0.28
CA PHE A 33 -0.14 7.02 -1.05
C PHE A 33 -0.42 7.09 -2.56
N ILE A 34 -1.48 6.43 -3.02
CA ILE A 34 -1.87 6.44 -4.44
C ILE A 34 -2.30 7.85 -4.84
N ALA A 35 -3.07 8.57 -4.01
CA ALA A 35 -3.49 9.94 -4.29
C ALA A 35 -2.30 10.90 -4.40
N GLU A 36 -1.32 10.80 -3.48
CA GLU A 36 -0.07 11.57 -3.54
C GLU A 36 0.72 11.26 -4.82
N ARG A 37 0.95 9.97 -5.11
CA ARG A 37 1.72 9.56 -6.29
C ARG A 37 1.01 9.91 -7.60
N SER A 38 -0.31 9.80 -7.63
CA SER A 38 -1.12 10.19 -8.78
C SER A 38 -1.11 11.70 -9.00
N ALA A 39 -1.19 12.49 -7.93
CA ALA A 39 -1.04 13.95 -8.00
C ALA A 39 0.35 14.37 -8.50
N LEU A 40 1.38 13.59 -8.20
CA LEU A 40 2.74 13.76 -8.71
C LEU A 40 2.94 13.22 -10.14
N GLY A 41 1.91 12.65 -10.77
CA GLY A 41 1.99 12.05 -12.11
C GLY A 41 2.84 10.78 -12.18
N LYS A 42 3.13 10.14 -11.04
CA LYS A 42 4.03 8.98 -10.94
C LYS A 42 3.33 7.63 -11.02
N CYS A 43 2.05 7.55 -10.67
CA CYS A 43 1.26 6.33 -10.76
C CYS A 43 -0.18 6.63 -11.20
N SER A 44 -0.83 5.62 -11.79
CA SER A 44 -2.25 5.65 -12.09
C SER A 44 -3.08 5.92 -10.82
N ARG A 45 -4.19 6.67 -10.96
CA ARG A 45 -5.13 6.92 -9.86
C ARG A 45 -5.90 5.67 -9.42
N VAL A 46 -5.83 4.62 -10.25
CA VAL A 46 -6.47 3.33 -10.00
C VAL A 46 -5.54 2.47 -9.16
N PRO A 47 -5.96 2.06 -7.95
CA PRO A 47 -5.14 1.24 -7.07
C PRO A 47 -4.62 -0.03 -7.73
N ALA A 48 -5.42 -0.65 -8.59
CA ALA A 48 -5.06 -1.89 -9.28
C ALA A 48 -3.93 -1.70 -10.31
N GLU A 49 -3.83 -0.53 -10.93
CA GLU A 49 -2.73 -0.22 -11.84
C GLU A 49 -1.52 0.29 -11.08
N ALA A 50 -1.73 1.17 -10.10
CA ALA A 50 -0.69 1.68 -9.22
C ALA A 50 0.03 0.55 -8.49
N SER A 51 -0.67 -0.49 -8.03
CA SER A 51 -0.05 -1.66 -7.39
C SER A 51 0.88 -2.43 -8.35
N GLY A 52 0.54 -2.52 -9.64
CA GLY A 52 1.43 -3.07 -10.66
C GLY A 52 2.69 -2.22 -10.86
N GLU A 53 2.53 -0.90 -10.96
CA GLU A 53 3.65 0.05 -11.10
C GLU A 53 4.56 0.05 -9.86
N ILE A 54 3.97 0.11 -8.67
CA ILE A 54 4.66 0.04 -7.37
C ILE A 54 5.35 -1.31 -7.20
N SER A 55 4.74 -2.42 -7.63
CA SER A 55 5.39 -3.73 -7.59
C SER A 55 6.60 -3.82 -8.53
N GLY A 56 6.56 -3.11 -9.65
CA GLY A 56 7.69 -3.01 -10.59
C GLY A 56 8.82 -2.12 -10.05
N ASP A 57 8.49 -1.12 -9.23
CA ASP A 57 9.45 -0.19 -8.64
C ASP A 57 9.76 -0.53 -7.18
N ARG A 58 10.92 -1.16 -6.95
CA ARG A 58 11.37 -1.56 -5.60
C ARG A 58 11.39 -0.38 -4.62
N THR A 59 11.71 0.83 -5.07
CA THR A 59 11.77 2.01 -4.20
C THR A 59 10.37 2.39 -3.72
N MET A 60 9.40 2.44 -4.63
CA MET A 60 8.01 2.73 -4.27
C MET A 60 7.43 1.64 -3.38
N ARG A 61 7.76 0.38 -3.65
CA ARG A 61 7.35 -0.77 -2.83
C ARG A 61 7.86 -0.63 -1.40
N ASP A 62 9.17 -0.42 -1.21
CA ASP A 62 9.77 -0.25 0.11
C ASP A 62 9.19 0.95 0.86
N GLU A 63 8.99 2.08 0.19
CA GLU A 63 8.44 3.29 0.81
C GLU A 63 6.99 3.10 1.29
N LEU A 64 6.18 2.38 0.50
CA LEU A 64 4.82 2.00 0.86
C LEU A 64 4.81 1.01 2.04
N ILE A 65 5.68 -0.01 2.01
CA ILE A 65 5.83 -0.98 3.11
C ILE A 65 6.24 -0.26 4.41
N GLU A 66 7.15 0.70 4.34
CA GLU A 66 7.60 1.45 5.52
C GLU A 66 6.44 2.26 6.14
N ARG A 67 5.65 2.94 5.30
CA ARG A 67 4.45 3.68 5.72
C ARG A 67 3.41 2.73 6.34
N LEU A 68 3.20 1.57 5.75
CA LEU A 68 2.27 0.56 6.23
C LEU A 68 2.73 -0.07 7.55
N ARG A 69 4.02 -0.39 7.69
CA ARG A 69 4.60 -0.84 8.97
C ARG A 69 4.42 0.20 10.07
N LYS A 70 4.65 1.49 9.79
CA LYS A 70 4.42 2.57 10.75
C LYS A 70 2.94 2.72 11.14
N ALA A 71 2.02 2.46 10.21
CA ALA A 71 0.59 2.53 10.47
C ALA A 71 0.03 1.30 11.20
N ALA A 72 0.63 0.12 10.96
CA ALA A 72 0.21 -1.16 11.53
C ALA A 72 0.92 -1.51 12.85
N ALA A 73 2.09 -0.90 13.14
CA ALA A 73 2.76 -1.11 14.41
C ALA A 73 1.89 -0.57 15.57
N PRO A 74 1.54 -1.39 16.57
CA PRO A 74 0.94 -0.90 17.80
C PRO A 74 1.97 -0.03 18.52
N ARG A 75 1.57 1.19 18.87
CA ARG A 75 2.40 2.15 19.59
C ARG A 75 2.42 1.83 21.08
#